data_AF-A0A6N7SVD9-F1
#
_entry.id   AF-A0A6N7SVD9-F1
#
_cell.length_a   1.000
_cell.length_b   1.000
_cell.length_c   1.000
_cell.angle_alpha   90.00
_cell.angle_beta   90.00
_cell.angle_gamma   90.00
#
_symmetry.space_group_name_H-M   'P 1'
#
loop_
_entity.id
_entity.type
_entity.pdbx_description
1 polymer ?
#
loop_
_entity_poly.entity_id
_entity_poly.type
_entity_poly.pdbx_seq_one_letter_code
_entity_poly.pdbx_strand_id
1 'polypeptide(L)'
;MPKRYSDEEKAYIVRRLKEEAAKCLDQYGIRRTTVDELVGRVKIPKGTFYLFFPSKELLFFQVILELHHKLETQLLDTVSGLNRERLTPEALADVFFQFFKTAEKMPILKMIHSDEVELLARRLPRDVLEEHLNQDHSIVERLFSALAVDSDKDTAVYSAAFRELFFATLHKEELEDKHYDEALKLLLRGLAIQLLQ
;
A
#
# COMPACT_ATOMS: atom_id res chain seq x y z
N MET A 1 23.41 -30.88 13.79
CA MET A 1 22.68 -30.77 12.51
C MET A 1 21.81 -29.53 12.56
N PRO A 2 21.74 -28.70 11.50
CA PRO A 2 20.80 -27.57 11.48
C PRO A 2 19.36 -28.12 11.60
N LYS A 3 18.53 -27.46 12.42
CA LYS A 3 17.12 -27.83 12.58
C LYS A 3 16.46 -27.78 11.20
N ARG A 4 15.89 -28.90 10.74
CA ARG A 4 15.04 -28.92 9.54
C ARG A 4 13.64 -28.52 9.96
N TYR A 5 13.14 -27.43 9.40
CA TYR A 5 11.76 -26.99 9.58
C TYR A 5 10.87 -27.70 8.58
N SER A 6 9.68 -28.14 9.02
CA SER A 6 8.61 -28.57 8.11
C SER A 6 8.09 -27.39 7.28
N ASP A 7 7.38 -27.65 6.19
CA ASP A 7 6.83 -26.58 5.36
C ASP A 7 5.75 -25.77 6.11
N GLU A 8 5.00 -26.41 7.01
CA GLU A 8 4.07 -25.73 7.93
C GLU A 8 4.80 -24.81 8.92
N GLU A 9 5.91 -25.28 9.51
CA GLU A 9 6.73 -24.45 10.41
C GLU A 9 7.33 -23.25 9.65
N LYS A 10 7.81 -23.46 8.42
CA LYS A 10 8.32 -22.38 7.57
C LYS A 10 7.24 -21.33 7.28
N ALA A 11 6.06 -21.76 6.85
CA ALA A 11 4.95 -20.87 6.57
C ALA A 11 4.53 -20.08 7.83
N TYR A 12 4.47 -20.75 8.98
CA TYR A 12 4.20 -20.10 10.26
C TYR A 12 5.25 -19.03 10.61
N ILE A 13 6.54 -19.34 10.47
CA ILE A 13 7.64 -18.41 10.76
C ILE A 13 7.58 -17.19 9.84
N VAL A 14 7.40 -17.41 8.54
CA VAL A 14 7.28 -16.31 7.56
C VAL A 14 6.12 -15.39 7.91
N ARG A 15 4.94 -15.96 8.19
CA ARG A 15 3.77 -15.19 8.61
C ARG A 15 4.05 -14.36 9.87
N ARG A 16 4.62 -14.98 10.91
CA ARG A 16 4.96 -14.28 12.16
C ARG A 16 6.00 -13.18 11.95
N LEU A 17 7.01 -13.41 11.11
CA LEU A 17 7.99 -12.38 10.76
C LEU A 17 7.34 -11.18 10.08
N LYS A 18 6.42 -11.41 9.13
CA LYS A 18 5.66 -10.34 8.45
C LYS A 18 4.75 -9.58 9.42
N GLU A 19 4.02 -10.28 10.29
CA GLU A 19 3.18 -9.67 11.33
C GLU A 19 3.98 -8.77 12.28
N GLU A 20 5.12 -9.24 12.78
CA GLU A 20 5.96 -8.45 13.70
C GLU A 20 6.69 -7.33 12.96
N ALA A 21 7.10 -7.52 11.70
CA ALA A 21 7.63 -6.45 10.87
C ALA A 21 6.59 -5.36 10.62
N ALA A 22 5.33 -5.67 10.33
CA ALA A 22 4.28 -4.67 10.18
C ALA A 22 4.11 -3.80 11.44
N LYS A 23 4.14 -4.42 12.63
CA LYS A 23 4.09 -3.70 13.91
C LYS A 23 5.33 -2.84 14.14
N CYS A 24 6.52 -3.38 13.86
CA CYS A 24 7.77 -2.66 13.99
C CYS A 24 7.86 -1.47 13.01
N LEU A 25 7.30 -1.62 11.82
CA LEU A 25 7.21 -0.55 10.84
C LEU A 25 6.39 0.61 11.42
N ASP A 26 5.16 0.38 11.86
CA ASP A 26 4.32 1.44 12.44
C ASP A 26 4.91 2.09 13.70
N GLN A 27 5.57 1.30 14.57
CA GLN A 27 6.04 1.80 15.86
C GLN A 27 7.43 2.45 15.81
N TYR A 28 8.38 1.90 15.05
CA TYR A 28 9.79 2.28 15.11
C TYR A 28 10.37 2.75 13.77
N GLY A 29 9.78 2.33 12.66
CA GLY A 29 10.36 2.49 11.32
C GLY A 29 11.43 1.43 10.98
N ILE A 30 11.95 1.52 9.76
CA ILE A 30 12.85 0.52 9.17
C ILE A 30 14.26 0.62 9.76
N ARG A 31 14.76 1.84 10.02
CA ARG A 31 16.11 2.09 10.50
C ARG A 31 16.31 1.64 11.95
N ARG A 32 15.35 1.93 12.83
CA ARG A 32 15.38 1.49 14.26
C ARG A 32 15.02 0.01 14.43
N THR A 33 14.40 -0.54 13.40
CA THR A 33 14.29 -1.95 13.03
C THR A 33 15.53 -2.84 13.14
N THR A 34 15.78 -3.68 14.16
CA THR A 34 16.88 -4.68 14.10
C THR A 34 16.39 -6.10 13.80
N VAL A 35 17.25 -6.94 13.20
CA VAL A 35 16.95 -8.37 13.02
C VAL A 35 16.80 -9.06 14.37
N ASP A 36 17.62 -8.68 15.37
CA ASP A 36 17.57 -9.26 16.72
C ASP A 36 16.22 -8.99 17.40
N GLU A 37 15.67 -7.79 17.23
CA GLU A 37 14.33 -7.41 17.68
C GLU A 37 13.25 -8.31 17.04
N LEU A 38 13.29 -8.45 15.71
CA LEU A 38 12.30 -9.25 14.95
C LEU A 38 12.34 -10.73 15.37
N VAL A 39 13.53 -11.33 15.44
CA VAL A 39 13.66 -12.75 15.80
C VAL A 39 13.36 -12.99 17.28
N GLY A 40 13.62 -12.01 18.15
CA GLY A 40 13.22 -12.04 19.55
C GLY A 40 11.69 -12.09 19.71
N ARG A 41 10.96 -11.29 18.95
CA ARG A 41 9.48 -11.27 18.94
C ARG A 41 8.87 -12.56 18.40
N VAL A 42 9.51 -13.16 17.39
CA VAL A 42 9.07 -14.43 16.77
C VAL A 42 9.61 -15.65 17.52
N LYS A 43 10.56 -15.48 18.45
CA LYS A 43 11.24 -16.53 19.23
C LYS A 43 11.95 -17.55 18.34
N ILE A 44 12.73 -17.07 17.38
CA ILE A 44 13.57 -17.91 16.50
C ILE A 44 15.05 -17.51 16.61
N PRO A 45 16.00 -18.42 16.32
CA PRO A 45 17.40 -18.04 16.19
C PRO A 45 17.62 -17.04 15.05
N LYS A 46 18.58 -16.12 15.23
CA LYS A 46 18.94 -15.14 14.18
C LYS A 46 19.30 -15.79 12.84
N GLY A 47 20.02 -16.91 12.87
CA GLY A 47 20.37 -17.66 11.65
C GLY A 47 19.15 -18.15 10.87
N THR A 48 18.04 -18.44 11.55
CA THR A 48 16.79 -18.86 10.92
C THR A 48 16.14 -17.75 10.09
N PHE A 49 16.27 -16.49 10.53
CA PHE A 49 15.75 -15.35 9.75
C PHE A 49 16.33 -15.32 8.33
N TYR A 50 17.64 -15.49 8.23
CA TYR A 50 18.36 -15.43 6.96
C TYR A 50 18.10 -16.63 6.04
N LEU A 51 17.39 -17.67 6.52
CA LEU A 51 16.87 -18.73 5.66
C LEU A 51 15.65 -18.27 4.83
N PHE A 52 14.94 -17.24 5.30
CA PHE A 52 13.70 -16.74 4.68
C PHE A 52 13.90 -15.38 4.02
N PHE A 53 14.68 -14.50 4.66
CA PHE A 53 14.87 -13.12 4.22
C PHE A 53 16.36 -12.77 4.21
N PRO A 54 16.94 -12.40 3.05
CA PRO A 54 18.34 -11.99 2.98
C PRO A 54 18.64 -10.73 3.80
N SER A 55 17.64 -9.86 3.97
CA SER A 55 17.74 -8.61 4.74
C SER A 55 16.41 -8.26 5.39
N LYS A 56 16.44 -7.42 6.43
CA LYS A 56 15.21 -6.87 7.03
C LYS A 56 14.48 -5.94 6.06
N GLU A 57 15.23 -5.25 5.20
CA GLU A 57 14.70 -4.36 4.18
C GLU A 57 13.82 -5.13 3.19
N LEU A 58 14.24 -6.33 2.77
CA LEU A 58 13.39 -7.19 1.93
C LEU A 58 12.12 -7.64 2.64
N LEU A 59 12.20 -7.97 3.93
CA LEU A 59 11.02 -8.28 4.73
C LEU A 59 10.07 -7.08 4.82
N PHE A 60 10.58 -5.89 5.16
CA PHE A 60 9.78 -4.67 5.22
C PHE A 60 9.15 -4.31 3.89
N PHE A 61 9.91 -4.43 2.79
CA PHE A 61 9.39 -4.19 1.46
C PHE A 61 8.23 -5.13 1.15
N GLN A 62 8.39 -6.45 1.36
CA GLN A 62 7.28 -7.40 1.16
C GLN A 62 6.05 -7.07 2.02
N VAL A 63 6.25 -6.65 3.28
CA VAL A 63 5.13 -6.22 4.14
C VAL A 63 4.45 -4.97 3.57
N ILE A 64 5.20 -4.00 3.07
CA ILE A 64 4.65 -2.79 2.43
C ILE A 64 3.83 -3.19 1.19
N LEU A 65 4.34 -4.12 0.37
CA LEU A 65 3.63 -4.61 -0.82
C LEU A 65 2.32 -5.31 -0.46
N GLU A 66 2.33 -6.17 0.56
CA GLU A 66 1.13 -6.86 1.02
C GLU A 66 0.09 -5.89 1.57
N LEU A 67 0.53 -4.85 2.30
CA LEU A 67 -0.36 -3.80 2.79
C LEU A 67 -0.94 -2.98 1.63
N HIS A 68 -0.12 -2.64 0.62
CA HIS A 68 -0.57 -1.96 -0.58
C HIS A 68 -1.64 -2.79 -1.30
N HIS A 69 -1.32 -4.04 -1.65
CA HIS A 69 -2.25 -4.95 -2.33
C HIS A 69 -3.56 -5.17 -1.57
N LYS A 70 -3.50 -5.24 -0.23
CA LYS A 70 -4.68 -5.35 0.61
C LYS A 70 -5.60 -4.13 0.48
N LEU A 71 -5.03 -2.92 0.44
CA LEU A 71 -5.82 -1.69 0.25
C LEU A 71 -6.46 -1.63 -1.13
N GLU A 72 -5.72 -1.99 -2.17
CA GLU A 72 -6.27 -2.04 -3.54
C GLU A 72 -7.42 -3.04 -3.64
N THR A 73 -7.24 -4.23 -3.05
CA THR A 73 -8.26 -5.28 -3.04
C THR A 73 -9.50 -4.81 -2.29
N GLN A 74 -9.35 -4.14 -1.14
CA GLN A 74 -10.46 -3.57 -0.40
C GLN A 74 -11.24 -2.52 -1.21
N LEU A 75 -10.54 -1.67 -1.97
CA LEU A 75 -11.18 -0.71 -2.87
C LEU A 75 -12.01 -1.43 -3.94
N LEU A 76 -11.41 -2.42 -4.61
CA LEU A 76 -12.07 -3.15 -5.69
C LEU A 76 -13.25 -3.99 -5.21
N ASP A 77 -13.13 -4.65 -4.06
CA ASP A 77 -14.21 -5.39 -3.41
C ASP A 77 -15.38 -4.44 -3.07
N THR A 78 -15.06 -3.27 -2.52
CA THR A 78 -16.05 -2.25 -2.17
C THR A 78 -16.80 -1.78 -3.42
N VAL A 79 -16.07 -1.44 -4.48
CA VAL A 79 -16.64 -0.96 -5.74
C VAL A 79 -17.47 -2.04 -6.44
N SER A 80 -16.98 -3.28 -6.47
CA SER A 80 -17.67 -4.42 -7.09
C SER A 80 -18.97 -4.79 -6.37
N GLY A 81 -19.07 -4.47 -5.07
CA GLY A 81 -20.29 -4.66 -4.28
C GLY A 81 -21.35 -3.57 -4.47
N LEU A 82 -21.06 -2.48 -5.18
CA LEU A 82 -22.01 -1.38 -5.38
C LEU A 82 -23.09 -1.74 -6.40
N ASN A 83 -24.33 -1.33 -6.13
CA ASN A 83 -25.39 -1.40 -7.12
C ASN A 83 -25.20 -0.30 -8.16
N ARG A 84 -24.74 -0.70 -9.34
CA ARG A 84 -24.43 0.19 -10.47
C ARG A 84 -25.59 1.09 -10.90
N GLU A 85 -26.82 0.56 -10.94
CA GLU A 85 -27.99 1.32 -11.40
C GLU A 85 -28.34 2.48 -10.45
N ARG A 86 -27.81 2.44 -9.23
CA ARG A 86 -28.03 3.45 -8.18
C ARG A 86 -26.74 4.16 -7.78
N LEU A 87 -25.64 3.90 -8.49
CA LEU A 87 -24.36 4.49 -8.16
C LEU A 87 -24.36 5.96 -8.55
N THR A 88 -24.26 6.83 -7.54
CA THR A 88 -24.12 8.27 -7.75
C THR A 88 -22.65 8.68 -7.70
N PRO A 89 -22.27 9.81 -8.33
CA PRO A 89 -20.94 10.36 -8.19
C PRO A 89 -20.56 10.63 -6.73
N GLU A 90 -21.52 11.02 -5.88
CA GLU A 90 -21.29 11.24 -4.45
C GLU A 90 -20.91 9.95 -3.72
N ALA A 91 -21.64 8.86 -3.97
CA ALA A 91 -21.34 7.57 -3.34
C ALA A 91 -19.97 7.02 -3.78
N LEU A 92 -19.63 7.18 -5.07
CA LEU A 92 -18.32 6.77 -5.58
C LEU A 92 -17.19 7.64 -5.02
N ALA A 93 -17.40 8.95 -4.92
CA ALA A 93 -16.44 9.87 -4.31
C ALA A 93 -16.20 9.56 -2.83
N ASP A 94 -17.25 9.17 -2.08
CA ASP A 94 -17.11 8.74 -0.69
C ASP A 94 -16.27 7.46 -0.58
N VAL A 95 -16.45 6.49 -1.48
CA VAL A 95 -15.62 5.27 -1.54
C VAL A 95 -14.16 5.62 -1.78
N PHE A 96 -13.87 6.47 -2.78
CA PHE A 96 -12.50 6.93 -3.02
C PHE A 96 -11.96 7.70 -1.81
N PHE A 97 -12.75 8.59 -1.21
CA PHE A 97 -12.31 9.34 -0.06
C PHE A 97 -11.92 8.42 1.10
N GLN A 98 -12.73 7.41 1.42
CA GLN A 98 -12.38 6.43 2.44
C GLN A 98 -11.11 5.63 2.10
N PHE A 99 -10.89 5.30 0.83
CA PHE A 99 -9.64 4.68 0.38
C PHE A 99 -8.43 5.58 0.69
N PHE A 100 -8.48 6.86 0.31
CA PHE A 100 -7.43 7.83 0.60
C PHE A 100 -7.20 8.01 2.12
N LYS A 101 -8.27 8.13 2.91
CA LYS A 101 -8.17 8.23 4.39
C LYS A 101 -7.60 6.97 5.04
N THR A 102 -7.76 5.81 4.40
CA THR A 102 -7.17 4.56 4.86
C THR A 102 -5.70 4.49 4.46
N ALA A 103 -5.36 4.87 3.24
CA ALA A 103 -3.98 4.98 2.75
C ALA A 103 -3.16 5.95 3.61
N GLU A 104 -3.71 7.11 4.01
CA GLU A 104 -3.08 8.08 4.93
C GLU A 104 -2.55 7.45 6.23
N LYS A 105 -3.17 6.36 6.70
CA LYS A 105 -2.78 5.69 7.95
C LYS A 105 -1.65 4.69 7.76
N MET A 106 -1.26 4.37 6.52
CA MET A 106 -0.19 3.42 6.25
C MET A 106 1.14 3.93 6.84
N PRO A 107 1.88 3.07 7.56
CA PRO A 107 3.16 3.45 8.14
C PRO A 107 4.16 4.03 7.14
N ILE A 108 4.19 3.50 5.91
CA ILE A 108 5.13 3.94 4.89
C ILE A 108 4.90 5.39 4.45
N LEU A 109 3.64 5.87 4.44
CA LEU A 109 3.34 7.26 4.05
C LEU A 109 3.77 8.25 5.12
N LYS A 110 3.64 7.89 6.40
CA LYS A 110 4.20 8.70 7.50
C LYS A 110 5.72 8.83 7.44
N MET A 111 6.40 7.92 6.73
CA MET A 111 7.84 7.91 6.58
C MET A 111 8.33 8.51 5.26
N ILE A 112 7.43 8.96 4.38
CA ILE A 112 7.81 9.42 3.04
C ILE A 112 8.71 10.66 3.07
N HIS A 113 8.53 11.50 4.09
CA HIS A 113 9.35 12.69 4.36
C HIS A 113 10.63 12.39 5.14
N SER A 114 10.91 11.10 5.39
CA SER A 114 12.12 10.66 6.08
C SER A 114 13.06 9.91 5.12
N ASP A 115 14.34 9.84 5.49
CA ASP A 115 15.34 9.02 4.78
C ASP A 115 15.01 7.52 4.74
N GLU A 116 13.93 7.04 5.37
CA GLU A 116 13.57 5.61 5.43
C GLU A 116 13.24 5.05 4.04
N VAL A 117 12.52 5.80 3.21
CA VAL A 117 12.16 5.37 1.84
C VAL A 117 13.41 5.32 0.96
N GLU A 118 14.27 6.35 1.04
CA GLU A 118 15.54 6.38 0.32
C GLU A 118 16.49 5.26 0.79
N LEU A 119 16.56 5.03 2.10
CA LEU A 119 17.32 3.94 2.69
C LEU A 119 16.84 2.58 2.17
N LEU A 120 15.52 2.37 2.16
CA LEU A 120 14.92 1.14 1.66
C LEU A 120 15.26 0.94 0.18
N ALA A 121 15.04 1.95 -0.66
CA ALA A 121 15.35 1.90 -2.09
C ALA A 121 16.83 1.58 -2.36
N ARG A 122 17.76 2.14 -1.58
CA ARG A 122 19.21 1.86 -1.72
C ARG A 122 19.63 0.46 -1.28
N ARG A 123 18.85 -0.19 -0.42
CA ARG A 123 19.16 -1.49 0.17
C ARG A 123 18.46 -2.65 -0.53
N LEU A 124 17.46 -2.36 -1.37
CA LEU A 124 16.77 -3.36 -2.16
C LEU A 124 17.56 -3.72 -3.42
N PRO A 125 17.48 -4.98 -3.87
CA PRO A 125 17.91 -5.38 -5.21
C PRO A 125 17.17 -4.56 -6.29
N ARG A 126 17.86 -4.23 -7.39
CA ARG A 126 17.29 -3.39 -8.45
C ARG A 126 16.11 -4.06 -9.15
N ASP A 127 16.23 -5.35 -9.42
CA ASP A 127 15.21 -6.21 -10.00
C ASP A 127 13.91 -6.22 -9.18
N VAL A 128 14.02 -6.25 -7.85
CA VAL A 128 12.87 -6.23 -6.93
C VAL A 128 12.09 -4.91 -7.02
N LEU A 129 12.79 -3.78 -7.19
CA LEU A 129 12.15 -2.47 -7.37
C LEU A 129 11.52 -2.34 -8.75
N GLU A 130 12.23 -2.77 -9.80
CA GLU A 130 11.75 -2.71 -11.19
C GLU A 130 10.50 -3.58 -11.41
N GLU A 131 10.46 -4.78 -10.82
CA GLU A 131 9.30 -5.66 -10.89
C GLU A 131 8.05 -5.00 -10.27
N HIS A 132 8.20 -4.32 -9.13
CA HIS A 132 7.08 -3.63 -8.47
C HIS A 132 6.55 -2.43 -9.27
N LEU A 133 7.43 -1.57 -9.80
CA LEU A 133 7.04 -0.39 -10.56
C LEU A 133 6.18 -0.75 -11.80
N ASN A 134 6.39 -1.95 -12.35
CA ASN A 134 5.61 -2.45 -13.48
C ASN A 134 4.25 -3.05 -13.09
N GLN A 135 4.04 -3.44 -11.82
CA GLN A 135 2.79 -4.06 -11.33
C GLN A 135 1.70 -3.04 -10.96
N ASP A 136 2.10 -1.82 -10.55
CA ASP A 136 1.18 -0.76 -10.06
C ASP A 136 0.26 -0.15 -11.14
N HIS A 137 0.50 -0.38 -12.43
CA HIS A 137 -0.36 0.18 -13.51
C HIS A 137 -1.76 -0.45 -13.58
N SER A 138 -2.07 -1.47 -12.77
CA SER A 138 -3.25 -2.32 -12.96
C SER A 138 -4.52 -1.89 -12.22
N ILE A 139 -4.43 -1.09 -11.14
CA ILE A 139 -5.61 -0.85 -10.28
C ILE A 139 -6.70 -0.02 -10.97
N VAL A 140 -6.33 1.01 -11.72
CA VAL A 140 -7.30 1.88 -12.39
C VAL A 140 -8.01 1.14 -13.52
N GLU A 141 -7.30 0.28 -14.26
CA GLU A 141 -7.92 -0.58 -15.27
C GLU A 141 -8.93 -1.56 -14.63
N ARG A 142 -8.56 -2.17 -13.50
CA ARG A 142 -9.46 -3.05 -12.73
C ARG A 142 -10.66 -2.28 -12.19
N LEU A 143 -10.47 -1.05 -11.74
CA LEU A 143 -11.54 -0.16 -11.28
C LEU A 143 -12.49 0.19 -12.43
N PHE A 144 -11.96 0.52 -13.60
CA PHE A 144 -12.75 0.78 -14.82
C PHE A 144 -13.59 -0.44 -15.19
N SER A 145 -12.98 -1.63 -15.16
CA SER A 145 -13.69 -2.88 -15.41
C SER A 145 -14.80 -3.12 -14.38
N ALA A 146 -14.54 -2.90 -13.08
CA ALA A 146 -15.52 -3.10 -12.02
C ALA A 146 -16.71 -2.12 -12.13
N LEU A 147 -16.42 -0.88 -12.54
CA LEU A 147 -17.42 0.16 -12.79
C LEU A 147 -18.03 0.08 -14.21
N ALA A 148 -17.58 -0.86 -15.05
CA ALA A 148 -17.66 -0.87 -16.52
C ALA A 148 -17.76 0.52 -17.15
N VAL A 149 -16.75 1.34 -16.86
CA VAL A 149 -16.56 2.68 -17.44
C VAL A 149 -16.46 2.55 -18.96
N ASP A 150 -16.98 3.54 -19.70
CA ASP A 150 -16.93 3.56 -21.16
C ASP A 150 -15.50 3.46 -21.71
N SER A 151 -15.35 2.75 -22.82
CA SER A 151 -14.04 2.44 -23.40
C SER A 151 -13.39 3.61 -24.14
N ASP A 152 -14.04 4.77 -24.23
CA ASP A 152 -13.50 6.00 -24.84
C ASP A 152 -12.66 6.84 -23.85
N LYS A 153 -12.73 6.54 -22.55
CA LYS A 153 -11.92 7.18 -21.51
C LYS A 153 -10.52 6.60 -21.46
N ASP A 154 -9.52 7.48 -21.45
CA ASP A 154 -8.10 7.10 -21.36
C ASP A 154 -7.71 6.75 -19.91
N THR A 155 -7.54 5.46 -19.62
CA THR A 155 -7.14 4.95 -18.30
C THR A 155 -5.83 5.56 -17.78
N ALA A 156 -4.91 5.95 -18.67
CA ALA A 156 -3.64 6.55 -18.29
C ALA A 156 -3.85 7.96 -17.70
N VAL A 157 -4.81 8.72 -18.23
CA VAL A 157 -5.16 10.06 -17.71
C VAL A 157 -5.76 9.96 -16.30
N TYR A 158 -6.66 9.02 -16.06
CA TYR A 158 -7.24 8.82 -14.73
C TYR A 158 -6.20 8.27 -13.74
N SER A 159 -5.31 7.40 -14.19
CA SER A 159 -4.18 6.93 -13.38
C SER A 159 -3.27 8.07 -12.94
N ALA A 160 -2.94 8.97 -13.87
CA ALA A 160 -2.20 10.18 -13.54
C ALA A 160 -2.97 11.06 -12.55
N ALA A 161 -4.26 11.29 -12.76
CA ALA A 161 -5.08 12.11 -11.87
C ALA A 161 -5.18 11.55 -10.43
N PHE A 162 -5.42 10.24 -10.28
CA PHE A 162 -5.40 9.60 -8.96
C PHE A 162 -4.02 9.70 -8.29
N ARG A 163 -2.94 9.57 -9.06
CA ARG A 163 -1.57 9.74 -8.56
C ARG A 163 -1.30 11.17 -8.08
N GLU A 164 -1.77 12.19 -8.80
CA GLU A 164 -1.64 13.59 -8.36
C GLU A 164 -2.39 13.83 -7.04
N LEU A 165 -3.61 13.30 -6.90
CA LEU A 165 -4.34 13.36 -5.63
C LEU A 165 -3.61 12.63 -4.51
N PHE A 166 -2.99 11.50 -4.83
CA PHE A 166 -2.21 10.73 -3.87
C PHE A 166 -0.98 11.51 -3.39
N PHE A 167 -0.26 12.17 -4.29
CA PHE A 167 0.84 13.06 -3.91
C PHE A 167 0.38 14.22 -3.05
N ALA A 168 -0.76 14.85 -3.35
CA ALA A 168 -1.32 15.89 -2.48
C ALA A 168 -1.57 15.38 -1.05
N THR A 169 -1.88 14.09 -0.91
CA THR A 169 -2.07 13.43 0.40
C THR A 169 -0.77 13.29 1.20
N LEU A 170 0.36 13.14 0.52
CA LEU A 170 1.66 13.08 1.17
C LEU A 170 2.04 14.43 1.78
N HIS A 171 1.71 15.53 1.12
CA HIS A 171 2.07 16.89 1.54
C HIS A 171 1.08 17.52 2.53
N LYS A 172 0.07 16.77 2.98
CA LYS A 172 -0.97 17.27 3.89
C LYS A 172 -0.42 17.94 5.15
N GLU A 173 0.57 17.32 5.80
CA GLU A 173 1.15 17.84 7.04
C GLU A 173 1.91 19.16 6.82
N GLU A 174 2.48 19.36 5.63
CA GLU A 174 3.20 20.60 5.27
C GLU A 174 2.24 21.77 5.01
N LEU A 175 1.02 21.46 4.56
CA LEU A 175 0.03 22.46 4.16
C LEU A 175 -0.75 23.05 5.35
N GLU A 176 -0.76 22.37 6.51
CA GLU A 176 -1.56 22.71 7.71
C GLU A 176 -3.01 23.15 7.39
N ASP A 177 -3.57 22.64 6.28
CA ASP A 177 -4.80 23.16 5.73
C ASP A 177 -6.02 22.48 6.36
N LYS A 178 -6.77 23.27 7.14
CA LYS A 178 -8.03 22.85 7.77
C LYS A 178 -9.11 22.44 6.77
N HIS A 179 -8.96 22.78 5.48
CA HIS A 179 -9.89 22.46 4.41
C HIS A 179 -9.42 21.30 3.52
N TYR A 180 -8.31 20.64 3.87
CA TYR A 180 -7.73 19.58 3.05
C TYR A 180 -8.72 18.44 2.76
N ASP A 181 -9.46 17.96 3.77
CA ASP A 181 -10.37 16.83 3.59
C ASP A 181 -11.55 17.23 2.68
N GLU A 182 -12.05 18.47 2.78
CA GLU A 182 -13.09 19.01 1.90
C GLU A 182 -12.59 19.21 0.47
N ALA A 183 -11.35 19.71 0.30
CA ALA A 183 -10.72 19.88 -1.01
C ALA A 183 -10.52 18.53 -1.70
N LEU A 184 -10.02 17.52 -0.97
CA LEU A 184 -9.86 16.17 -1.49
C LEU A 184 -11.21 15.58 -1.94
N LYS A 185 -12.28 15.71 -1.12
CA LYS A 185 -13.63 15.28 -1.51
C LYS A 185 -14.13 15.98 -2.75
N LEU A 186 -13.90 17.29 -2.87
CA LEU A 186 -14.30 18.07 -4.04
C LEU A 186 -13.63 17.54 -5.32
N LEU A 187 -12.33 17.28 -5.26
CA LEU A 187 -11.56 16.75 -6.38
C LEU A 187 -11.99 15.33 -6.75
N LEU A 188 -12.16 14.45 -5.76
CA LEU A 188 -12.62 13.08 -5.96
C LEU A 188 -14.04 13.02 -6.54
N ARG A 189 -14.92 13.93 -6.13
CA ARG A 189 -16.24 14.08 -6.75
C ARG A 189 -16.14 14.47 -8.21
N GLY A 190 -15.21 15.36 -8.57
CA GLY A 190 -14.92 15.69 -9.97
C GLY A 190 -14.53 14.46 -10.79
N LEU A 191 -13.63 13.63 -10.28
CA LEU A 191 -13.25 12.37 -10.93
C LEU A 191 -14.43 11.39 -11.03
N ALA A 192 -15.21 11.24 -9.97
CA ALA A 192 -16.37 10.34 -9.96
C ALA A 192 -17.44 10.77 -10.97
N ILE A 193 -17.69 12.07 -11.13
CA ILE A 193 -18.58 12.60 -12.17
C ILE A 193 -18.06 12.21 -13.56
N GLN A 194 -16.79 12.48 -13.83
CA GLN A 194 -16.17 12.18 -15.13
C GLN A 194 -16.05 10.68 -15.41
N LEU A 195 -16.03 9.82 -14.39
CA LEU A 195 -16.02 8.36 -14.57
C LEU A 195 -17.40 7.83 -14.96
N LEU A 196 -18.47 8.38 -14.38
CA LEU A 196 -19.84 7.88 -14.52
C LEU A 196 -20.65 8.53 -15.66
N GLN A 197 -20.18 9.64 -16.23
CA GLN A 197 -20.75 10.31 -17.40
C GLN A 197 -20.26 9.69 -18.70
#